data_AF-A0A4C1SV64-F1
#
_entry.id   AF-A0A4C1SV64-F1
#
_cell.length_a   1.000
_cell.length_b   1.000
_cell.length_c   1.000
_cell.angle_alpha   90.00
_cell.angle_beta   90.00
_cell.angle_gamma   90.00
#
_symmetry.space_group_name_H-M   'P 1'
#
loop_
_entity.id
_entity.type
_entity.pdbx_description
1 polymer ?
#
loop_
_entity_poly.entity_id
_entity_poly.type
_entity_poly.pdbx_seq_one_letter_code
_entity_poly.pdbx_strand_id
1 'polypeptide(L)'
;MDKNMESLLTKLDEKLTKQVETITQSVTKNVMEALDKKLSSIIEENNNLKIRVSELEQKLIAADRNKRMSNLVFFGADKEKKSEAELVDHIKDIIMEMGVLMDSQEISKIYRIGNKLKTKTDQS
;
A
#
# COMPACT_ATOMS: atom_id res chain seq x y z
N MET A 1 6.78 19.11 -77.12
CA MET A 1 7.79 19.51 -76.11
C MET A 1 7.53 18.81 -74.77
N ASP A 2 6.84 17.65 -74.80
CA ASP A 2 6.06 17.18 -73.66
C ASP A 2 6.75 16.08 -72.85
N LYS A 3 7.47 15.16 -73.50
CA LYS A 3 8.17 14.05 -72.82
C LYS A 3 9.23 14.49 -71.81
N ASN A 4 9.94 15.58 -72.08
CA ASN A 4 10.97 16.09 -71.17
C ASN A 4 10.35 16.75 -69.93
N MET A 5 9.23 17.46 -70.10
CA MET A 5 8.48 18.06 -69.00
C MET A 5 7.86 16.98 -68.10
N GLU A 6 7.30 15.95 -68.72
CA GLU A 6 6.70 14.80 -68.04
C GLU A 6 7.74 13.98 -67.25
N SER A 7 8.94 13.80 -67.82
CA SER A 7 10.09 13.18 -67.13
C SER A 7 10.61 14.01 -65.95
N LEU A 8 10.56 15.34 -66.05
CA LEU A 8 10.96 16.22 -64.95
C LEU A 8 9.97 16.16 -63.80
N LEU A 9 8.67 16.16 -64.09
CA LEU A 9 7.61 16.05 -63.09
C LEU A 9 7.68 14.71 -62.33
N THR A 10 7.89 13.61 -63.03
CA THR A 10 8.05 12.28 -62.40
C THR A 10 9.26 12.22 -61.46
N LYS A 11 10.42 12.75 -61.88
CA LYS A 11 11.60 12.82 -61.00
C LYS A 11 11.39 13.72 -59.78
N LEU A 12 10.61 14.78 -59.94
CA LEU A 12 10.29 15.69 -58.85
C LEU A 12 9.36 15.02 -57.82
N ASP A 13 8.38 14.25 -58.30
CA ASP A 13 7.45 13.48 -57.48
C ASP A 13 8.16 12.34 -56.73
N GLU A 14 9.06 11.60 -57.39
CA GLU A 14 9.92 10.60 -56.74
C GLU A 14 10.79 11.21 -55.63
N LYS A 15 11.36 12.40 -55.87
CA LYS A 15 12.21 13.08 -54.89
C LYS A 15 11.41 13.60 -53.70
N LEU A 16 10.21 14.13 -53.94
CA LEU A 16 9.28 14.55 -52.89
C LEU A 16 8.84 13.36 -52.05
N THR A 17 8.46 12.25 -52.69
CA THR A 17 8.05 11.03 -52.00
C THR A 17 9.17 10.51 -51.08
N LYS A 18 10.40 10.43 -51.58
CA LYS A 18 11.58 10.07 -50.76
C LYS A 18 11.82 11.01 -49.60
N GLN A 19 11.65 12.32 -49.80
CA GLN A 19 11.79 13.30 -48.71
C GLN A 19 10.70 13.12 -47.66
N VAL A 20 9.44 12.91 -48.07
CA VAL A 20 8.32 12.67 -47.16
C VAL A 20 8.55 11.41 -46.35
N GLU A 21 8.99 10.31 -46.97
CA GLU A 21 9.35 9.07 -46.25
C GLU A 21 10.47 9.30 -45.24
N THR A 22 11.54 9.98 -45.64
CA THR A 22 12.70 10.26 -44.78
C THR A 22 12.30 11.13 -43.58
N ILE A 23 11.51 12.17 -43.81
CA ILE A 23 11.01 13.06 -42.75
C ILE A 23 10.11 12.27 -41.81
N THR A 24 9.18 11.48 -42.35
CA THR A 24 8.25 10.67 -41.55
C THR A 24 9.03 9.69 -40.67
N GLN A 25 10.00 8.96 -41.23
CA GLN A 25 10.85 8.04 -40.46
C GLN A 25 11.65 8.76 -39.38
N SER A 26 12.24 9.91 -39.68
CA SER A 26 13.00 10.69 -38.70
C SER A 26 12.13 11.23 -37.58
N VAL A 27 10.93 11.72 -37.89
CA VAL A 27 9.97 12.22 -36.89
C VAL A 27 9.48 11.08 -36.03
N THR A 28 9.06 9.96 -36.63
CA THR A 28 8.62 8.77 -35.90
C THR A 28 9.72 8.27 -34.97
N LYS A 29 10.96 8.17 -35.43
CA LYS A 29 12.10 7.74 -34.60
C LYS A 29 12.31 8.68 -33.40
N ASN A 30 12.34 9.99 -33.63
CA ASN A 30 12.52 10.97 -32.55
C ASN A 30 11.38 10.92 -31.53
N VAL A 31 10.14 10.76 -31.99
CA VAL A 31 8.96 10.61 -31.10
C VAL A 31 9.07 9.32 -30.29
N MET A 32 9.46 8.21 -30.93
CA MET A 32 9.63 6.92 -30.26
C MET A 32 10.71 6.99 -29.18
N GLU A 33 11.87 7.58 -29.48
CA GLU A 33 12.97 7.76 -28.52
C GLU A 33 12.56 8.65 -27.33
N ALA A 34 11.79 9.72 -27.59
CA ALA A 34 11.27 10.58 -26.53
C ALA A 34 10.26 9.86 -25.63
N LEU A 35 9.41 9.02 -26.22
CA LEU A 35 8.45 8.18 -25.49
C LEU A 35 9.15 7.12 -24.66
N ASP A 36 10.13 6.40 -25.22
CA ASP A 36 10.90 5.37 -24.52
C ASP A 36 11.64 5.93 -23.32
N LYS A 37 12.22 7.13 -23.46
CA LYS A 37 12.87 7.82 -22.34
C LYS A 37 11.89 8.18 -21.22
N LYS A 38 10.70 8.68 -21.57
CA LYS A 38 9.65 8.98 -20.57
C LYS A 38 9.14 7.71 -19.90
N LEU A 39 8.90 6.65 -20.67
CA LEU A 39 8.45 5.36 -20.15
C LEU A 39 9.48 4.77 -19.19
N SER A 40 10.76 4.82 -19.54
CA SER A 40 11.84 4.35 -18.67
C SER A 40 11.89 5.11 -17.34
N SER A 41 11.77 6.45 -17.38
CA SER A 41 11.67 7.29 -16.17
C SER A 41 10.47 6.91 -15.31
N ILE A 42 9.30 6.67 -15.92
CA ILE A 42 8.08 6.27 -15.20
C ILE A 42 8.25 4.89 -14.56
N ILE A 43 8.88 3.93 -15.26
CA ILE A 43 9.15 2.58 -14.73
C ILE A 43 10.10 2.66 -13.53
N GLU A 44 11.15 3.47 -13.60
CA GLU A 44 12.09 3.67 -12.50
C GLU A 44 11.41 4.28 -11.27
N GLU A 45 10.63 5.35 -11.46
CA GLU A 45 9.84 5.95 -10.38
C GLU A 45 8.83 4.95 -9.79
N ASN A 46 8.16 4.14 -10.62
CA ASN A 46 7.22 3.13 -10.15
C ASN A 46 7.90 2.07 -9.28
N ASN A 47 9.10 1.62 -9.65
CA ASN A 47 9.89 0.69 -8.86
C ASN A 47 10.32 1.29 -7.52
N ASN A 48 10.79 2.55 -7.52
CA ASN A 48 11.13 3.26 -6.30
C ASN A 48 9.92 3.43 -5.36
N LEU A 49 8.74 3.73 -5.92
CA LEU A 49 7.50 3.81 -5.15
C LEU A 49 7.13 2.46 -4.54
N LYS A 50 7.23 1.35 -5.28
CA LYS A 50 6.97 0.00 -4.75
C LYS A 50 7.88 -0.35 -3.58
N ILE A 51 9.17 -0.04 -3.68
CA ILE A 51 10.13 -0.25 -2.58
C ILE A 51 9.69 0.54 -1.35
N ARG A 52 9.37 1.84 -1.54
CA ARG A 52 8.96 2.71 -0.43
C ARG A 52 7.65 2.26 0.22
N VAL A 53 6.70 1.75 -0.56
CA VAL A 53 5.46 1.15 -0.03
C VAL A 53 5.79 -0.06 0.84
N SER A 54 6.64 -0.97 0.35
CA SER A 54 7.03 -2.16 1.12
C SER A 54 7.74 -1.80 2.43
N GLU A 55 8.65 -0.82 2.41
CA GLU A 55 9.31 -0.33 3.63
C GLU A 55 8.32 0.26 4.64
N LEU A 56 7.32 1.01 4.15
CA LEU A 56 6.28 1.59 5.00
C LEU A 56 5.39 0.51 5.61
N GLU A 57 5.02 -0.51 4.86
CA GLU A 57 4.26 -1.65 5.37
C GLU A 57 5.03 -2.39 6.47
N GLN A 58 6.33 -2.63 6.28
CA GLN A 58 7.17 -3.25 7.30
C GLN A 58 7.27 -2.38 8.56
N LYS A 59 7.45 -1.06 8.41
CA LYS A 59 7.46 -0.12 9.53
C LYS A 59 6.13 -0.11 10.27
N LEU A 60 5.01 -0.19 9.56
CA LEU A 60 3.68 -0.26 10.16
C LEU A 60 3.51 -1.54 11.00
N ILE A 61 3.89 -2.70 10.44
CA ILE A 61 3.82 -3.98 11.17
C ILE A 61 4.73 -3.94 12.41
N ALA A 62 5.94 -3.40 12.29
CA ALA A 62 6.85 -3.26 13.42
C ALA A 62 6.28 -2.32 14.49
N ALA A 63 5.70 -1.19 14.10
CA ALA A 63 5.06 -0.27 15.03
C ALA A 63 3.86 -0.90 15.74
N ASP A 64 3.00 -1.62 15.02
CA ASP A 64 1.86 -2.35 15.60
C ASP A 64 2.31 -3.46 16.54
N ARG A 65 3.37 -4.20 16.21
CA ARG A 65 3.96 -5.20 17.10
C ARG A 65 4.49 -4.55 18.36
N ASN A 66 5.29 -3.49 18.25
CA ASN A 66 5.85 -2.77 19.40
C ASN A 66 4.76 -2.21 20.31
N LYS A 67 3.66 -1.70 19.74
CA LYS A 67 2.50 -1.21 20.51
C LYS A 67 1.77 -2.32 21.25
N ARG A 68 1.78 -3.55 20.72
CA ARG A 68 1.12 -4.72 21.32
C ARG A 68 2.05 -5.56 22.19
N MET A 69 3.35 -5.32 22.20
CA MET A 69 4.32 -6.12 22.96
C MET A 69 4.02 -6.15 24.46
N SER A 70 3.52 -5.05 25.02
CA SER A 70 3.14 -4.95 26.43
C SER A 70 1.68 -5.34 26.70
N ASN A 71 0.95 -5.83 25.69
CA ASN A 71 -0.45 -6.21 25.86
C ASN A 71 -0.53 -7.69 26.26
N LEU A 72 -1.15 -7.96 27.41
CA LEU A 72 -1.50 -9.30 27.84
C LEU A 72 -2.94 -9.62 27.45
N VAL A 73 -3.17 -10.78 26.86
CA VAL A 73 -4.50 -11.24 26.44
C VAL A 73 -4.84 -12.53 27.18
N PHE A 74 -5.91 -12.48 27.97
CA PHE A 74 -6.39 -13.61 28.75
C PHE A 74 -7.62 -14.22 28.08
N PHE A 75 -7.58 -15.54 27.88
CA PHE A 75 -8.70 -16.32 27.36
C PHE A 75 -9.39 -17.10 28.49
N GLY A 76 -10.68 -17.40 28.35
CA GLY A 76 -11.43 -18.17 29.34
C GLY A 76 -11.88 -17.39 30.58
N ALA A 77 -11.72 -16.06 30.56
CA ALA A 77 -12.19 -15.20 31.64
C ALA A 77 -13.73 -15.17 31.67
N ASP A 78 -14.31 -15.55 32.82
CA ASP A 78 -15.73 -15.83 32.95
C ASP A 78 -16.60 -14.59 32.68
N LYS A 79 -17.61 -14.73 31.81
CA LYS A 79 -18.30 -13.57 31.23
C LYS A 79 -19.35 -12.98 32.15
N GLU A 80 -19.95 -13.78 33.02
CA GLU A 80 -21.29 -13.51 33.56
C GLU A 80 -21.30 -12.74 34.88
N LYS A 81 -20.18 -12.59 35.61
CA LYS A 81 -20.29 -12.24 37.04
C LYS A 81 -19.30 -11.23 37.61
N LYS A 82 -18.44 -10.60 36.79
CA LYS A 82 -17.40 -9.71 37.32
C LYS A 82 -17.33 -8.36 36.62
N SER A 83 -17.34 -7.29 37.42
CA SER A 83 -16.96 -5.93 37.00
C SER A 83 -15.57 -5.95 36.34
N GLU A 84 -15.27 -4.96 35.49
CA GLU A 84 -13.93 -4.82 34.90
C GLU A 84 -12.85 -4.74 35.99
N ALA A 85 -13.14 -4.12 37.13
CA ALA A 85 -12.24 -4.06 38.28
C ALA A 85 -12.02 -5.42 38.96
N GLU A 86 -13.09 -6.16 39.23
CA GLU A 86 -13.02 -7.49 39.87
C GLU A 86 -12.31 -8.53 38.98
N LEU A 87 -12.39 -8.36 37.66
CA LEU A 87 -11.64 -9.18 36.72
C LEU A 87 -10.14 -8.88 36.79
N VAL A 88 -9.78 -7.62 36.96
CA VAL A 88 -8.39 -7.17 37.06
C VAL A 88 -7.77 -7.67 38.35
N ASP A 89 -8.48 -7.57 39.47
CA ASP A 89 -8.01 -8.10 40.75
C ASP A 89 -7.79 -9.62 40.66
N HIS A 90 -8.74 -10.34 40.04
CA HIS A 90 -8.58 -11.78 39.84
C HIS A 90 -7.39 -12.14 38.95
N ILE A 91 -7.15 -11.39 37.87
CA ILE A 91 -5.99 -11.60 37.00
C ILE A 91 -4.69 -11.23 37.72
N LYS A 92 -4.71 -10.17 38.53
CA LYS A 92 -3.58 -9.73 39.36
C LYS A 92 -3.19 -10.81 40.35
N ASP A 93 -4.17 -11.41 41.04
CA ASP A 93 -3.95 -12.52 41.98
C ASP A 93 -3.29 -13.71 41.28
N ILE A 94 -3.77 -14.10 40.10
CA ILE A 94 -3.17 -15.19 39.29
C ILE A 94 -1.71 -14.88 38.94
N ILE A 95 -1.39 -13.63 38.55
CA ILE A 95 -0.04 -13.21 38.20
C ILE A 95 0.89 -13.20 39.43
N MET A 96 0.38 -12.75 40.58
CA MET A 96 1.11 -12.78 41.85
C MET A 96 1.38 -14.21 42.33
N GLU A 97 0.44 -15.13 42.15
CA GLU A 97 0.62 -16.56 42.42
C GLU A 97 1.72 -17.19 41.55
N MET A 98 1.97 -16.65 40.35
CA MET A 98 3.08 -17.05 39.48
C MET A 98 4.44 -16.43 39.90
N GLY A 99 4.48 -15.67 41.00
CA GLY A 99 5.70 -15.06 41.53
C GLY A 99 6.09 -13.74 40.87
N VAL A 100 5.22 -13.14 40.05
CA VAL A 100 5.45 -11.84 39.43
C VAL A 100 4.76 -10.75 40.25
N LEU A 101 5.56 -9.81 40.76
CA LEU A 101 5.04 -8.63 41.44
C LEU A 101 4.46 -7.67 40.40
N MET A 102 3.16 -7.41 40.48
CA MET A 102 2.46 -6.47 39.60
C MET A 102 1.63 -5.52 40.45
N ASP A 103 1.76 -4.21 40.23
CA ASP A 103 0.91 -3.21 40.87
C ASP A 103 -0.15 -2.66 39.90
N SER A 104 -1.28 -2.23 40.43
CA SER A 104 -2.41 -1.71 39.64
C SER A 104 -2.06 -0.42 38.89
N GLN A 105 -1.02 0.31 39.34
CA GLN A 105 -0.50 1.51 38.68
C GLN A 105 0.27 1.20 37.39
N GLU A 106 0.75 -0.02 37.22
CA GLU A 106 1.50 -0.46 36.03
C GLU A 106 0.56 -0.78 34.85
N ILE A 107 -0.75 -0.88 35.11
CA ILE A 107 -1.76 -1.21 34.12
C ILE A 107 -2.27 0.06 33.43
N SER A 108 -1.84 0.27 32.19
CA SER A 108 -2.24 1.48 31.43
C SER A 108 -3.69 1.45 30.96
N LYS A 109 -4.16 0.33 30.40
CA LYS A 109 -5.50 0.19 29.82
C LYS A 109 -6.01 -1.24 29.93
N ILE A 110 -7.31 -1.36 30.14
CA ILE A 110 -8.01 -2.63 30.33
C ILE A 110 -9.27 -2.58 29.48
N TYR A 111 -9.51 -3.64 28.71
CA TYR A 111 -10.73 -3.77 27.92
C TYR A 111 -11.00 -5.24 27.61
N ARG A 112 -12.28 -5.62 27.60
CA ARG A 112 -12.69 -6.93 27.09
C ARG A 112 -12.68 -6.92 25.56
N ILE A 113 -12.14 -7.97 24.97
CA ILE A 113 -12.10 -8.15 23.51
C ILE A 113 -13.27 -9.05 23.08
N GLY A 114 -14.11 -8.57 22.16
CA GLY A 114 -15.26 -9.30 21.62
C GLY A 114 -16.60 -8.56 21.82
N ASN A 115 -17.57 -8.79 20.92
CA ASN A 115 -18.88 -8.12 20.98
C ASN A 115 -19.58 -8.41 22.31
N LYS A 116 -19.90 -7.35 23.07
CA LYS A 116 -21.09 -7.39 23.95
C LYS A 116 -22.27 -7.60 23.00
N LEU A 117 -23.07 -8.64 23.21
CA LEU A 117 -24.30 -8.83 22.45
C LEU A 117 -25.03 -7.48 22.40
N LYS A 118 -25.27 -6.96 21.20
CA LYS A 118 -26.28 -5.92 21.01
C LYS A 118 -27.57 -6.53 21.55
N THR A 119 -28.01 -6.09 22.72
CA THR A 119 -29.37 -6.33 23.19
C THR A 119 -30.29 -5.76 22.11
N LYS A 120 -30.83 -6.65 21.26
CA LYS A 120 -32.02 -6.35 20.48
C LYS A 120 -33.10 -6.05 21.52
N THR A 121 -33.39 -4.78 21.72
CA THR A 121 -34.67 -4.35 22.27
C THR A 121 -35.69 -4.60 21.16
N ASP A 122 -36.12 -5.85 21.03
CA ASP A 122 -37.41 -6.17 20.42
C ASP A 122 -38.45 -5.77 21.46
N GLN A 123 -38.91 -4.51 21.40
CA GLN A 123 -40.18 -4.11 21.98
C GLN A 123 -41.24 -4.29 20.91
N SER A 124 -41.94 -5.42 21.02
CA SER A 124 -43.31 -5.61 20.53
C SER A 124 -44.30 -4.97 21.51
#